data_AF-A0A851GTZ6-F1
#
_entry.id   AF-A0A851GTZ6-F1
#
_cell.length_a   1.000
_cell.length_b   1.000
_cell.length_c   1.000
_cell.angle_alpha   90.00
_cell.angle_beta   90.00
_cell.angle_gamma   90.00
#
_symmetry.space_group_name_H-M   'P 1'
#
loop_
_entity.id
_entity.type
_entity.pdbx_description
1 polymer ?
#
loop_
_entity_poly.entity_id
_entity_poly.type
_entity_poly.pdbx_seq_one_letter_code
_entity_poly.pdbx_strand_id
1 'polypeptide(L)'
;MAFIEIAFAVTAPFLILFSWWKQFPYRAYAKALLAATSLITIGYAVFLVQQLIDMAQLAQELIKQSGMKMEDLPPVEPDAFFYRLMSMIILPWLFLIRKCRNTPWLAIILLIVIYCGGTGSWNDYNLLFKVLHYLSLLCTIYALLWLLRELPFQKRKKKVRHKIV
;
A
#
# COMPACT_ATOMS: atom_id res chain seq x y z
N MET A 1 -12.19 6.83 -2.63
CA MET A 1 -10.93 7.05 -1.90
C MET A 1 -9.71 6.60 -2.72
N ALA A 2 -9.56 7.06 -3.97
CA ALA A 2 -8.37 6.81 -4.80
C ALA A 2 -7.11 7.56 -4.31
N PHE A 3 -7.23 8.34 -3.23
CA PHE A 3 -6.18 9.24 -2.79
C PHE A 3 -4.91 8.51 -2.32
N ILE A 4 -5.02 7.37 -1.62
CA ILE A 4 -3.84 6.61 -1.20
C ILE A 4 -3.10 6.05 -2.42
N GLU A 5 -3.83 5.59 -3.44
CA GLU A 5 -3.24 5.14 -4.71
C GLU A 5 -2.51 6.28 -5.41
N ILE A 6 -3.12 7.47 -5.49
CA ILE A 6 -2.52 8.66 -6.10
C ILE A 6 -1.28 9.10 -5.31
N ALA A 7 -1.40 9.21 -3.99
CA ALA A 7 -0.30 9.60 -3.12
C ALA A 7 0.87 8.61 -3.25
N PHE A 8 0.58 7.31 -3.31
CA PHE A 8 1.60 6.29 -3.55
C PHE A 8 2.20 6.41 -4.96
N ALA A 9 1.39 6.55 -6.00
CA ALA A 9 1.82 6.68 -7.38
C ALA A 9 2.68 7.92 -7.62
N VAL A 10 2.43 9.02 -6.89
CA VAL A 10 3.23 10.23 -6.96
C VAL A 10 4.50 10.10 -6.12
N THR A 11 4.41 9.63 -4.88
CA THR A 11 5.56 9.65 -3.95
C THR A 11 6.55 8.50 -4.14
N ALA A 12 6.08 7.30 -4.49
CA ALA A 12 6.93 6.12 -4.63
C ALA A 12 7.99 6.25 -5.73
N PRO A 13 7.73 6.80 -6.93
CA PRO A 13 8.75 6.98 -7.96
C PRO A 13 9.93 7.84 -7.50
N PHE A 14 9.66 8.99 -6.87
CA PHE A 14 10.70 9.86 -6.34
C PHE A 14 11.52 9.15 -5.26
N LEU A 15 10.86 8.45 -4.34
CA LEU A 15 11.53 7.71 -3.27
C LEU A 15 12.36 6.53 -3.80
N ILE A 16 11.88 5.82 -4.82
CA ILE A 16 12.63 4.76 -5.51
C ILE A 16 13.88 5.35 -6.18
N LEU A 17 13.73 6.45 -6.93
CA LEU A 17 14.84 7.11 -7.61
C LEU A 17 15.92 7.58 -6.62
N PHE A 18 15.53 8.26 -5.54
CA PHE A 18 16.47 8.67 -4.48
C PHE A 18 17.08 7.49 -3.73
N SER A 19 16.39 6.35 -3.66
CA SER A 19 16.93 5.13 -3.05
C SER A 19 18.00 4.41 -3.89
N TRP A 20 17.98 4.62 -5.21
CA TRP A 20 18.94 4.06 -6.16
C TRP A 20 20.16 4.95 -6.38
N TRP A 21 20.03 6.25 -6.19
CA TRP A 21 21.15 7.18 -6.29
C TRP A 21 22.23 6.89 -5.24
N LYS A 22 23.35 6.28 -5.67
CA LYS A 22 24.42 5.80 -4.76
C LYS A 22 25.12 6.93 -4.00
N GLN A 23 25.28 8.10 -4.64
CA GLN A 23 25.95 9.27 -4.07
C GLN A 23 25.05 10.12 -3.16
N PHE A 24 23.76 9.78 -3.03
CA PHE A 24 22.83 10.58 -2.25
C PHE A 24 23.02 10.34 -0.73
N PRO A 25 23.38 11.36 0.08
CA PRO A 25 23.69 11.17 1.49
C PRO A 25 22.48 10.71 2.31
N TYR A 26 21.27 11.05 1.87
CA TYR A 26 20.02 10.69 2.56
C TYR A 26 19.36 9.41 2.05
N ARG A 27 20.09 8.56 1.32
CA ARG A 27 19.58 7.30 0.75
C ARG A 27 18.91 6.39 1.79
N ALA A 28 19.44 6.33 3.01
CA ALA A 28 18.86 5.53 4.09
C ALA A 28 17.48 6.06 4.52
N TYR A 29 17.29 7.39 4.48
CA TYR A 29 16.01 8.03 4.76
C TYR A 29 15.02 7.83 3.62
N ALA A 30 15.47 7.93 2.36
CA ALA A 30 14.61 7.62 1.21
C ALA A 30 14.05 6.18 1.27
N LYS A 31 14.89 5.21 1.64
CA LYS A 31 14.44 3.82 1.87
C LYS A 31 13.47 3.68 3.05
N ALA A 32 13.71 4.43 4.12
CA ALA A 32 12.82 4.44 5.29
C ALA A 32 11.44 5.03 4.96
N LEU A 33 11.42 6.14 4.23
CA LEU A 33 10.21 6.80 3.75
C LEU A 33 9.45 5.92 2.74
N LEU A 34 10.16 5.24 1.84
CA LEU A 34 9.54 4.27 0.93
C LEU A 34 8.87 3.14 1.71
N ALA A 35 9.56 2.58 2.71
CA ALA A 35 9.01 1.55 3.58
C ALA A 35 7.78 2.02 4.36
N ALA A 36 7.78 3.26 4.87
CA ALA A 36 6.62 3.85 5.56
C ALA A 36 5.44 4.02 4.59
N THR A 37 5.70 4.57 3.41
CA THR A 37 4.71 4.77 2.35
C THR A 37 4.06 3.45 1.91
N SER A 38 4.85 2.39 1.76
CA SER A 38 4.35 1.03 1.47
C SER A 38 3.56 0.40 2.62
N LEU A 39 3.72 0.84 3.87
CA LEU A 39 2.88 0.39 4.97
C LEU A 39 1.55 1.13 5.01
N ILE A 40 1.48 2.39 4.55
CA ILE A 40 0.21 3.12 4.40
C ILE A 40 -0.74 2.33 3.49
N THR A 41 -0.21 1.69 2.43
CA THR A 41 -1.02 0.90 1.50
C THR A 41 -1.68 -0.33 2.14
N ILE A 42 -1.25 -0.77 3.32
CA ILE A 42 -1.95 -1.84 4.05
C ILE A 42 -3.30 -1.32 4.58
N GLY A 43 -3.33 -0.10 5.11
CA GLY A 43 -4.59 0.52 5.53
C GLY A 43 -5.57 0.63 4.35
N TYR A 44 -5.05 0.90 3.16
CA TYR A 44 -5.84 0.86 1.94
C TYR A 44 -6.35 -0.55 1.59
N ALA A 45 -5.52 -1.59 1.71
CA ALA A 45 -5.95 -2.96 1.49
C ALA A 45 -7.06 -3.41 2.46
N VAL A 46 -6.96 -3.03 3.74
CA VAL A 46 -8.02 -3.29 4.74
C VAL A 46 -9.33 -2.60 4.34
N PHE A 47 -9.25 -1.34 3.90
CA PHE A 47 -10.41 -0.62 3.40
C PHE A 47 -11.05 -1.30 2.18
N LEU A 48 -10.24 -1.77 1.22
CA LEU A 48 -10.75 -2.51 0.06
C LEU A 48 -11.47 -3.80 0.45
N VAL A 49 -10.97 -4.51 1.47
CA VAL A 49 -11.65 -5.71 2.00
C VAL A 49 -13.00 -5.34 2.61
N GLN A 50 -13.08 -4.26 3.39
CA GLN A 50 -14.35 -3.78 3.93
C GLN A 50 -15.34 -3.43 2.82
N GLN A 51 -14.88 -2.69 1.81
CA GLN A 51 -15.71 -2.32 0.67
C GLN A 51 -16.23 -3.56 -0.09
N LEU A 52 -15.41 -4.61 -0.22
CA LEU A 52 -15.84 -5.89 -0.80
C LEU A 52 -16.92 -6.58 0.04
N ILE A 53 -16.78 -6.55 1.37
CA ILE A 53 -17.78 -7.12 2.29
C ILE A 53 -19.10 -6.37 2.14
N ASP A 54 -19.07 -5.04 2.14
CA ASP A 54 -20.27 -4.20 2.02
C ASP A 54 -20.97 -4.44 0.67
N MET A 55 -20.21 -4.57 -0.42
CA MET A 55 -20.75 -4.92 -1.74
C MET A 55 -21.35 -6.33 -1.78
N ALA A 56 -20.72 -7.30 -1.12
CA ALA A 56 -21.25 -8.66 -1.02
C ALA A 56 -22.56 -8.71 -0.22
N GLN A 57 -22.65 -7.96 0.88
CA GLN A 57 -23.88 -7.82 1.67
C GLN A 57 -24.99 -7.19 0.85
N LEU A 58 -24.69 -6.09 0.14
CA LEU A 58 -25.65 -5.42 -0.73
C LEU A 58 -26.13 -6.36 -1.85
N ALA A 59 -25.24 -7.12 -2.47
CA ALA A 59 -25.60 -8.12 -3.48
C ALA A 59 -26.54 -9.20 -2.90
N GLN A 60 -26.25 -9.71 -1.70
CA GLN A 60 -27.11 -10.68 -1.02
C GLN A 60 -28.50 -10.11 -0.69
N GLU A 61 -28.58 -8.85 -0.26
CA GLU A 61 -29.84 -8.17 -0.01
C GLU A 61 -30.67 -8.01 -1.29
N LEU A 62 -30.05 -7.63 -2.41
CA LEU A 62 -30.71 -7.53 -3.72
C LEU A 62 -31.20 -8.89 -4.24
N ILE A 63 -30.42 -9.96 -4.05
CA ILE A 63 -30.84 -11.32 -4.41
C ILE A 63 -32.05 -11.74 -3.56
N LYS A 64 -32.02 -11.45 -2.25
CA LYS A 64 -33.14 -11.72 -1.36
C LYS A 64 -34.41 -10.95 -1.73
N GLN A 65 -34.27 -9.70 -2.19
CA GLN A 65 -35.40 -8.87 -2.64
C GLN A 65 -35.96 -9.33 -4.00
N SER A 66 -35.12 -9.85 -4.89
CA SER A 66 -35.54 -10.33 -6.22
C SER A 66 -36.11 -11.75 -6.21
N GLY A 67 -36.02 -12.47 -5.10
CA GLY A 67 -36.57 -13.83 -4.96
C GLY A 67 -35.83 -14.90 -5.78
N MET A 68 -34.67 -14.57 -6.36
CA MET A 68 -33.84 -15.51 -7.12
C MET A 68 -33.09 -16.45 -6.18
N LYS A 69 -33.01 -17.74 -6.52
CA LYS A 69 -32.18 -18.71 -5.80
C LYS A 69 -30.73 -18.53 -6.22
N MET A 70 -29.79 -18.74 -5.28
CA MET A 70 -28.35 -18.64 -5.53
C MET A 70 -27.86 -19.55 -6.67
N GLU A 71 -28.56 -20.66 -6.93
CA GLU A 71 -28.23 -21.64 -7.97
C GLU A 71 -28.53 -21.16 -9.40
N ASP A 72 -29.37 -20.12 -9.55
CA ASP A 72 -29.75 -19.57 -10.86
C ASP A 72 -28.82 -18.43 -11.32
N LEU A 73 -27.83 -18.07 -10.50
CA LEU A 73 -26.88 -17.02 -10.83
C LEU A 73 -25.89 -17.50 -11.89
N PRO A 74 -25.58 -16.68 -12.92
CA PRO A 74 -24.55 -17.01 -13.88
C PRO A 74 -23.19 -17.20 -13.16
N PRO A 75 -22.34 -18.11 -13.65
CA PRO A 75 -21.02 -18.32 -13.07
C PRO A 75 -20.22 -17.01 -13.09
N VAL A 76 -19.55 -16.72 -11.96
CA VAL A 76 -18.70 -15.54 -11.85
C VAL A 76 -17.44 -15.78 -12.69
N GLU A 77 -17.37 -15.16 -13.86
CA GLU A 77 -16.17 -15.14 -14.68
C GLU A 77 -15.23 -14.04 -14.18
N PRO A 78 -14.02 -14.36 -13.72
CA PRO A 78 -13.09 -13.36 -13.23
C PRO A 78 -12.57 -12.49 -14.38
N ASP A 79 -12.89 -11.21 -14.34
CA ASP A 79 -12.44 -10.22 -15.30
C ASP A 79 -11.09 -9.57 -14.88
N ALA A 80 -10.51 -8.76 -15.76
CA ALA A 80 -9.26 -8.06 -15.47
C ALA A 80 -9.35 -7.13 -14.24
N PHE A 81 -10.54 -6.60 -13.95
CA PHE A 81 -10.80 -5.78 -12.78
C PHE A 81 -10.68 -6.61 -11.48
N PHE A 82 -11.24 -7.82 -11.46
CA PHE A 82 -11.12 -8.74 -10.33
C PHE A 82 -9.66 -9.05 -9.99
N TYR A 83 -8.84 -9.43 -10.99
CA TYR A 83 -7.43 -9.71 -10.77
C TYR A 83 -6.66 -8.50 -10.25
N ARG A 84 -6.96 -7.30 -10.77
CA ARG A 84 -6.37 -6.05 -10.27
C ARG A 84 -6.76 -5.81 -8.82
N LEU A 85 -8.05 -5.89 -8.48
CA LEU A 85 -8.54 -5.68 -7.12
C LEU A 85 -7.89 -6.65 -6.14
N MET A 86 -7.85 -7.93 -6.49
CA MET A 86 -7.16 -8.95 -5.68
C MET A 86 -5.69 -8.63 -5.49
N SER A 87 -4.99 -8.17 -6.54
CA SER A 87 -3.59 -7.77 -6.41
C SER A 87 -3.40 -6.54 -5.51
N MET A 88 -4.28 -5.55 -5.57
CA MET A 88 -4.26 -4.36 -4.71
C MET A 88 -4.56 -4.70 -3.24
N ILE A 89 -5.24 -5.81 -2.97
CA ILE A 89 -5.44 -6.33 -1.62
C ILE A 89 -4.21 -7.11 -1.17
N ILE A 90 -3.75 -8.09 -1.96
CA ILE A 90 -2.70 -9.05 -1.56
C ILE A 90 -1.31 -8.41 -1.48
N LEU A 91 -0.91 -7.60 -2.46
CA LEU A 91 0.43 -7.01 -2.54
C LEU A 91 0.79 -6.19 -1.29
N PRO A 92 -0.09 -5.29 -0.78
CA PRO A 92 0.20 -4.54 0.42
C PRO A 92 0.51 -5.39 1.65
N TRP A 93 -0.16 -6.55 1.83
CA TRP A 93 0.12 -7.45 2.95
C TRP A 93 1.56 -7.97 2.95
N LEU A 94 2.17 -8.12 1.77
CA LEU A 94 3.57 -8.54 1.65
C LEU A 94 4.53 -7.50 2.25
N PHE A 95 4.14 -6.22 2.37
CA PHE A 95 4.96 -5.20 3.04
C PHE A 95 5.00 -5.34 4.57
N LEU A 96 4.17 -6.18 5.19
CA LEU A 96 4.38 -6.58 6.58
C LEU A 96 5.68 -7.37 6.74
N ILE A 97 6.07 -8.13 5.71
CA ILE A 97 7.30 -8.90 5.73
C ILE A 97 8.49 -7.94 5.59
N ARG A 98 9.32 -7.89 6.64
CA ARG A 98 10.44 -6.95 6.72
C ARG A 98 11.43 -7.04 5.56
N LYS A 99 11.62 -8.22 4.95
CA LYS A 99 12.48 -8.39 3.77
C LYS A 99 11.88 -7.72 2.54
N CYS A 100 10.60 -7.98 2.29
CA CYS A 100 9.79 -7.43 1.21
C CYS A 100 9.67 -5.91 1.27
N ARG A 101 9.47 -5.34 2.46
CA ARG A 101 9.37 -3.89 2.64
C ARG A 101 10.65 -3.11 2.33
N ASN A 102 11.81 -3.76 2.44
CA ASN A 102 13.11 -3.11 2.18
C ASN A 102 13.56 -3.26 0.72
N THR A 103 12.80 -3.97 -0.12
CA THR A 103 13.10 -4.12 -1.55
C THR A 103 12.23 -3.16 -2.36
N PRO A 104 12.82 -2.41 -3.32
CA PRO A 104 12.05 -1.49 -4.15
C PRO A 104 11.14 -2.23 -5.15
N TRP A 105 11.44 -3.49 -5.45
CA TRP A 105 10.73 -4.28 -6.45
C TRP A 105 9.24 -4.45 -6.18
N LEU A 106 8.84 -4.72 -4.93
CA LEU A 106 7.41 -4.84 -4.61
C LEU A 106 6.67 -3.52 -4.74
N ALA A 107 7.33 -2.41 -4.40
CA ALA A 107 6.76 -1.07 -4.62
C ALA A 107 6.60 -0.78 -6.12
N ILE A 108 7.55 -1.22 -6.97
CA ILE A 108 7.46 -1.10 -8.43
C ILE A 108 6.30 -1.94 -8.98
N ILE A 109 6.16 -3.20 -8.54
CA ILE A 109 5.06 -4.08 -8.96
C ILE A 109 3.71 -3.45 -8.59
N LEU A 110 3.58 -2.96 -7.35
CA LEU A 110 2.36 -2.28 -6.91
C LEU A 110 2.09 -1.01 -7.74
N LEU A 111 3.12 -0.26 -8.10
CA LEU A 111 3.00 0.94 -8.93
C LEU A 111 2.49 0.61 -10.35
N ILE A 112 2.97 -0.49 -10.94
CA ILE A 112 2.48 -0.99 -12.24
C ILE A 112 1.00 -1.37 -12.14
N VAL A 113 0.60 -2.10 -11.10
CA VAL A 113 -0.79 -2.49 -10.85
C VAL A 113 -1.71 -1.26 -10.76
N ILE A 114 -1.27 -0.22 -10.05
CA ILE A 114 -2.02 1.04 -9.93
C ILE A 114 -2.16 1.71 -11.30
N TYR A 115 -1.07 1.79 -12.08
CA TYR A 115 -1.06 2.49 -13.37
C TYR A 115 -1.87 1.78 -14.46
N CYS A 116 -1.79 0.44 -14.55
CA CYS A 116 -2.62 -0.37 -15.46
C CYS A 116 -4.12 -0.19 -15.20
N GLY A 117 -4.48 0.35 -14.05
CA GLY A 117 -5.83 0.56 -13.61
C GLY A 117 -6.59 1.75 -14.19
N GLY A 118 -5.90 2.64 -14.91
CA GLY A 118 -6.47 3.89 -15.41
C GLY A 118 -6.61 4.98 -14.33
N THR A 119 -6.44 6.23 -14.76
CA THR A 119 -6.48 7.44 -13.91
C THR A 119 -7.86 8.11 -13.87
N GLY A 120 -8.88 7.51 -14.50
CA GLY A 120 -10.16 8.16 -14.80
C GLY A 120 -11.02 8.58 -13.60
N SER A 121 -10.69 8.15 -12.37
CA SER A 121 -11.44 8.48 -11.15
C SER A 121 -10.64 9.33 -10.14
N TRP A 122 -9.55 9.97 -10.58
CA TRP A 122 -8.75 10.86 -9.74
C TRP A 122 -9.57 12.09 -9.38
N ASN A 123 -10.26 12.00 -8.25
CA ASN A 123 -11.10 13.08 -7.77
C ASN A 123 -10.21 14.16 -7.12
N ASP A 124 -10.05 15.28 -7.81
CA ASP A 124 -9.18 16.40 -7.41
C ASP A 124 -9.75 17.27 -6.29
N TYR A 125 -11.01 17.06 -5.88
CA TYR A 125 -11.62 17.83 -4.79
C TYR A 125 -10.88 17.63 -3.46
N ASN A 126 -10.70 18.72 -2.69
CA ASN A 126 -10.07 18.76 -1.36
C ASN A 126 -8.63 18.20 -1.30
N LEU A 127 -7.82 18.51 -2.30
CA LEU A 127 -6.41 18.08 -2.40
C LEU A 127 -5.58 18.49 -1.17
N LEU A 128 -5.76 19.70 -0.65
CA LEU A 128 -5.01 20.20 0.51
C LEU A 128 -5.23 19.34 1.77
N PHE A 129 -6.49 19.05 2.12
CA PHE A 129 -6.82 18.19 3.27
C PHE A 129 -6.29 16.77 3.09
N LYS A 130 -6.39 16.24 1.87
CA LYS A 130 -5.85 14.92 1.54
C LYS A 130 -4.33 14.88 1.75
N VAL A 131 -3.60 15.87 1.25
CA VAL A 131 -2.14 15.99 1.43
C VAL A 131 -1.76 16.07 2.91
N LEU A 132 -2.44 16.92 3.70
CA LEU A 132 -2.21 17.01 5.14
C LEU A 132 -2.46 15.66 5.84
N HIS A 133 -3.55 14.98 5.48
CA HIS A 133 -3.88 13.67 6.05
C HIS A 133 -2.82 12.61 5.70
N TYR A 134 -2.32 12.62 4.46
CA TYR A 134 -1.23 11.74 4.04
C TYR A 134 0.07 12.01 4.79
N LEU A 135 0.45 13.28 4.94
CA LEU A 135 1.63 13.66 5.71
C LEU A 135 1.50 13.21 7.17
N SER A 136 0.33 13.40 7.79
CA SER A 136 0.05 12.91 9.13
C SER A 136 0.21 11.39 9.23
N LEU A 137 -0.39 10.63 8.32
CA LEU A 137 -0.27 9.16 8.29
C LEU A 137 1.19 8.72 8.10
N LEU A 138 1.91 9.38 7.21
CA LEU A 138 3.31 9.10 6.93
C LEU A 138 4.19 9.35 8.17
N CYS A 139 3.97 10.46 8.87
CA CYS A 139 4.64 10.74 10.15
C CYS A 139 4.34 9.67 11.20
N THR A 140 3.08 9.27 11.35
CA THR A 140 2.65 8.24 12.32
C THR A 140 3.32 6.89 12.03
N ILE A 141 3.27 6.42 10.78
CA ILE A 141 3.89 5.13 10.41
C ILE A 141 5.42 5.19 10.52
N TYR A 142 6.02 6.32 10.15
CA TYR A 142 7.45 6.52 10.31
C TYR A 142 7.87 6.46 11.79
N ALA A 143 7.12 7.12 12.68
CA ALA A 143 7.34 7.07 14.12
C ALA A 143 7.17 5.64 14.67
N LEU A 144 6.15 4.91 14.20
CA LEU A 144 5.94 3.50 14.57
C LEU A 144 7.12 2.63 14.15
N LEU A 145 7.59 2.75 12.90
CA LEU A 145 8.78 2.03 12.41
C LEU A 145 10.04 2.37 13.21
N TRP A 146 10.18 3.63 13.62
CA TRP A 146 11.28 4.10 14.45
C TRP A 146 11.24 3.49 15.85
N LEU A 147 10.07 3.45 16.48
CA LEU A 147 9.83 2.88 17.80
C LEU A 147 10.08 1.37 17.82
N LEU A 148 9.63 0.66 16.79
CA LEU A 148 9.85 -0.78 16.59
C LEU A 148 11.28 -1.13 16.15
N ARG A 149 12.17 -0.14 16.00
CA ARG A 149 13.55 -0.30 15.51
C ARG A 149 13.64 -1.02 14.17
N GLU A 150 12.63 -0.78 13.32
CA GLU A 150 12.47 -1.49 12.06
C GLU A 150 13.26 -0.84 10.92
N LEU A 151 13.70 0.41 11.11
CA LEU A 151 14.34 1.28 10.12
C LEU A 151 15.76 0.80 9.72
N PRO A 152 16.14 0.96 8.44
CA PRO A 152 17.41 0.45 7.91
C PRO A 152 18.66 1.05 8.59
N PHE A 153 18.59 2.28 9.08
CA PHE A 153 19.72 2.95 9.76
C PHE A 153 19.91 2.52 11.22
N GLN A 154 18.83 2.13 11.92
CA GLN A 154 18.90 1.64 13.30
C GLN A 154 19.51 0.24 13.40
N LYS A 155 19.46 -0.55 12.31
CA LYS A 155 20.01 -1.92 12.24
C LYS A 155 21.53 -2.01 12.46
N ARG A 156 22.29 -0.94 12.17
CA ARG A 156 23.76 -0.98 12.22
C ARG A 156 24.37 -0.97 13.64
N LYS A 157 23.60 -0.62 14.69
CA LYS A 157 24.16 -0.52 16.05
C LYS A 157 24.28 -1.86 16.81
N LYS A 158 23.79 -2.99 16.26
CA LYS A 158 23.82 -4.29 16.97
C LYS A 158 25.11 -5.12 16.78
N LYS A 159 26.11 -4.63 16.03
CA LYS A 159 27.39 -5.36 15.78
C LYS A 159 28.60 -4.86 16.60
N VAL A 160 28.40 -4.05 17.64
CA VAL A 160 29.48 -3.62 18.55
C VAL A 160 29.08 -3.96 19.99
N ARG A 161 29.03 -5.25 20.32
CA ARG A 161 29.12 -5.79 21.69
C ARG A 161 29.18 -7.31 21.62
N HIS A 162 30.39 -7.81 21.36
CA HIS A 162 31.01 -9.00 21.98
C HIS A 162 32.31 -9.31 21.23
N LYS A 163 33.29 -8.43 21.41
CA LYS A 163 34.67 -8.87 21.64
C LYS A 163 34.97 -8.41 23.06
N ILE A 164 34.71 -9.30 24.01
CA ILE A 164 35.39 -9.24 25.31
C ILE A 164 36.31 -10.45 25.25
N VAL A 165 37.61 -10.10 25.30
CA VAL A 165 38.81 -10.86 25.68
C VAL A 165 38.65 -12.36 25.80
#